data_AF-A0AAW8EBH0-F1
#
_entry.id   AF-A0AAW8EBH0-F1
#
_cell.length_a   1.000
_cell.length_b   1.000
_cell.length_c   1.000
_cell.angle_alpha   90.00
_cell.angle_beta   90.00
_cell.angle_gamma   90.00
#
_symmetry.space_group_name_H-M   'P 1'
#
loop_
_entity.id
_entity.type
_entity.pdbx_description
1 polymer ?
#
loop_
_entity_poly.entity_id
_entity_poly.type
_entity_poly.pdbx_seq_one_letter_code
_entity_poly.pdbx_strand_id
1 'polypeptide(L)'
;MSQFSSIIEVLAVENEERTSKRTGNKYNHFAARCVLRDDKGGVVTVGTLRSDQILPELREQVKVGLFSAVFSLRVADFGDSKGDIVSILTGFTPAQARMPAPPKAA
;
A
#
# COMPACT_ATOMS: atom_id res chain seq x y z
N MET A 1 -19.77 -10.65 -5.29
CA MET A 1 -18.88 -10.06 -4.26
C MET A 1 -17.95 -9.10 -4.96
N SER A 2 -18.10 -7.81 -4.74
CA SER A 2 -17.27 -6.79 -5.40
C SER A 2 -15.84 -6.91 -4.87
N GLN A 3 -14.94 -7.44 -5.70
CA GLN A 3 -13.52 -7.49 -5.43
C GLN A 3 -12.98 -6.07 -5.55
N PHE A 4 -12.61 -5.43 -4.44
CA PHE A 4 -11.95 -4.13 -4.44
C PHE A 4 -10.52 -4.29 -4.97
N SER A 5 -10.38 -4.48 -6.29
CA SER A 5 -9.11 -4.36 -6.99
C SER A 5 -8.73 -2.88 -6.95
N SER A 6 -7.73 -2.55 -6.14
CA SER A 6 -7.21 -1.19 -6.06
C SER A 6 -5.89 -1.13 -6.80
N ILE A 7 -5.82 -0.28 -7.83
CA ILE A 7 -4.55 0.02 -8.48
C ILE A 7 -3.79 0.97 -7.55
N ILE A 8 -2.58 0.58 -7.15
CA ILE A 8 -1.71 1.38 -6.29
C ILE A 8 -0.46 1.73 -7.07
N GLU A 9 -0.18 3.03 -7.14
CA GLU A 9 1.10 3.53 -7.62
C GLU A 9 1.97 3.89 -6.42
N VAL A 10 3.09 3.20 -6.25
CA VAL A 10 4.08 3.50 -5.23
C VAL A 10 5.06 4.51 -5.79
N LEU A 11 5.17 5.68 -5.15
CA LEU A 11 6.04 6.76 -5.58
C LEU A 11 7.40 6.75 -4.86
N ALA A 12 7.41 6.33 -3.60
CA ALA A 12 8.62 6.27 -2.79
C ALA A 12 8.48 5.18 -1.72
N VAL A 13 9.60 4.55 -1.37
CA VAL A 13 9.69 3.57 -0.29
C VAL A 13 10.80 4.00 0.65
N GLU A 14 10.46 4.15 1.93
CA GLU A 14 11.38 4.41 3.02
C GLU A 14 11.53 3.10 3.81
N ASN A 15 12.76 2.58 3.91
CA ASN A 15 13.08 1.39 4.70
C ASN A 15 14.38 1.63 5.47
N GLU A 16 14.26 2.05 6.72
CA GLU A 16 15.39 2.50 7.54
C GLU A 16 15.31 1.91 8.95
N GLU A 17 16.46 1.54 9.51
CA GLU A 17 16.58 1.17 10.92
C GLU A 17 16.51 2.44 11.77
N ARG A 18 15.52 2.53 12.66
CA ARG A 18 15.31 3.65 13.58
C ARG A 18 15.39 3.18 15.02
N THR A 19 15.81 4.08 15.91
CA THR A 19 15.80 3.84 17.35
C THR A 19 14.51 4.38 17.97
N SER A 20 13.80 3.52 18.71
CA SER A 20 12.62 3.90 19.47
C SER A 20 12.99 4.91 20.55
N LYS A 21 12.42 6.12 20.49
CA LYS A 21 12.61 7.15 21.52
C LYS A 21 12.10 6.72 22.90
N ARG A 22 11.15 5.78 22.94
CA ARG A 22 10.50 5.30 24.17
C ARG A 22 11.29 4.18 24.86
N THR A 23 11.88 3.28 24.09
CA THR A 23 12.47 2.04 24.62
C THR A 23 13.96 1.91 24.33
N GLY A 24 14.55 2.76 23.49
CA GLY A 24 15.94 2.64 23.05
C GLY A 24 16.21 1.48 22.08
N ASN A 25 15.21 0.63 21.83
CA ASN A 25 15.36 -0.51 20.93
C ASN A 25 15.33 -0.06 19.46
N LYS A 26 16.13 -0.73 18.65
CA LYS A 26 16.12 -0.55 17.20
C LYS A 26 14.92 -1.25 16.58
N TYR A 27 14.31 -0.63 15.56
CA TYR A 27 13.22 -1.19 14.79
C TYR A 27 13.34 -0.77 13.32
N ASN A 28 12.83 -1.59 12.41
CA ASN A 28 12.77 -1.24 10.99
C ASN A 28 11.53 -0.39 10.72
N HIS A 29 11.74 0.85 10.34
CA HIS A 29 10.71 1.74 9.85
C HIS A 29 10.51 1.51 8.35
N PHE A 30 9.34 1.01 7.99
CA PHE A 30 8.92 0.85 6.61
C PHE A 30 7.72 1.76 6.33
N ALA A 31 7.81 2.56 5.28
CA ALA A 31 6.71 3.37 4.77
C ALA A 31 6.78 3.50 3.25
N ALA A 32 5.69 3.17 2.56
CA ALA A 32 5.55 3.37 1.12
C ALA A 32 4.53 4.48 0.85
N ARG A 33 4.95 5.54 0.15
CA ARG A 33 4.06 6.65 -0.26
C ARG A 33 3.37 6.28 -1.55
N CYS A 34 2.05 6.27 -1.52
CA CYS A 34 1.24 5.63 -2.55
C CYS A 34 0.11 6.52 -3.05
N VAL A 35 -0.21 6.40 -4.33
CA VAL A 35 -1.43 6.93 -4.94
C VAL A 35 -2.39 5.79 -5.17
N LEU A 36 -3.60 5.90 -4.64
CA LEU A 36 -4.71 5.01 -4.95
C LEU A 36 -5.37 5.50 -6.24
N ARG A 37 -5.48 4.60 -7.22
CA ARG A 37 -6.07 4.88 -8.53
C ARG A 37 -7.33 4.04 -8.76
N ASP A 38 -8.26 4.60 -9.52
CA ASP A 38 -9.42 3.86 -10.03
C ASP A 38 -9.08 3.05 -11.29
N ASP A 39 -10.04 2.26 -11.77
CA ASP A 39 -9.88 1.40 -12.95
C ASP A 39 -9.66 2.19 -14.26
N LYS A 40 -9.94 3.49 -14.27
CA LYS A 40 -9.72 4.40 -15.41
C LYS A 40 -8.37 5.13 -15.30
N GLY A 41 -7.58 4.86 -14.26
CA GLY A 41 -6.31 5.51 -13.98
C GLY A 41 -6.45 6.87 -13.28
N GLY A 42 -7.65 7.29 -12.92
CA GLY A 42 -7.91 8.50 -12.14
C GLY A 42 -7.35 8.37 -10.72
N VAL A 43 -6.85 9.47 -10.15
CA VAL A 43 -6.39 9.49 -8.76
C VAL A 43 -7.60 9.58 -7.84
N VAL A 44 -7.75 8.58 -6.97
CA VAL A 44 -8.77 8.57 -5.92
C VAL A 44 -8.26 9.32 -4.69
N THR A 45 -7.07 8.95 -4.21
CA THR A 45 -6.45 9.58 -3.04
C THR A 45 -4.96 9.25 -2.96
N VAL A 46 -4.25 9.90 -2.04
CA VAL A 46 -2.85 9.65 -1.72
C VAL A 46 -2.73 9.22 -0.26
N GLY A 47 -1.88 8.25 0.02
CA GLY A 47 -1.72 7.69 1.36
C GLY A 47 -0.33 7.10 1.58
N THR A 48 -0.17 6.43 2.72
CA THR A 48 1.06 5.72 3.06
C THR A 48 0.71 4.32 3.54
N LEU A 49 1.31 3.30 2.92
CA LEU A 49 1.27 1.93 3.43
C LEU A 49 2.41 1.74 4.42
N ARG A 50 2.06 1.35 5.65
CA ARG A 50 2.99 1.10 6.74
C ARG A 50 3.25 -0.40 6.93
N SER A 51 4.31 -0.74 7.67
CA SER A 51 4.70 -2.14 7.94
C SER A 51 3.59 -2.99 8.56
N ASP A 52 2.74 -2.40 9.39
CA ASP A 52 1.60 -3.04 10.04
C ASP A 52 0.39 -3.21 9.11
N GLN A 53 0.39 -2.57 7.95
CA GLN A 53 -0.67 -2.69 6.94
C GLN A 53 -0.26 -3.62 5.79
N ILE A 54 0.91 -4.25 5.87
CA ILE A 54 1.46 -5.12 4.83
C ILE A 54 1.89 -6.44 5.47
N LEU A 55 1.47 -7.57 4.89
CA LEU A 55 1.96 -8.88 5.30
C LEU A 55 3.50 -8.95 5.22
N PRO A 56 4.19 -9.53 6.22
CA PRO A 56 5.66 -9.54 6.26
C PRO A 56 6.34 -9.98 4.95
N GLU A 57 5.81 -11.03 4.32
CA GLU A 57 6.29 -11.62 3.07
C GLU A 57 6.12 -10.74 1.83
N LEU A 58 5.26 -9.72 1.89
CA LEU A 58 5.03 -8.79 0.79
C LEU A 58 5.91 -7.54 0.88
N ARG A 59 6.52 -7.26 2.04
CA ARG A 59 7.25 -6.00 2.27
C ARG A 59 8.41 -5.81 1.28
N GLU A 60 9.13 -6.87 0.95
CA GLU A 60 10.25 -6.82 -0.02
C GLU A 60 9.79 -6.63 -1.47
N GLN A 61 8.50 -6.91 -1.75
CA GLN A 61 7.90 -6.78 -3.07
C GLN A 61 7.40 -5.35 -3.33
N VAL A 62 7.20 -4.56 -2.27
CA VAL A 62 6.78 -3.16 -2.39
C VAL A 62 7.95 -2.31 -2.87
N LYS A 63 7.90 -1.95 -4.15
CA LYS A 63 8.88 -1.10 -4.84
C LYS A 63 8.15 0.03 -5.55
N VAL A 64 8.89 1.05 -6.00
CA VAL A 64 8.32 2.11 -6.84
C VAL A 64 7.77 1.49 -8.13
N GLY A 65 6.54 1.86 -8.50
CA GLY A 65 5.85 1.30 -9.66
C GLY A 65 4.33 1.18 -9.48
N LEU A 66 3.68 0.59 -10.47
CA LEU A 66 2.23 0.38 -10.49
C LEU A 66 1.88 -1.07 -10.18
N PHE A 67 0.95 -1.27 -9.25
CA PHE A 67 0.60 -2.58 -8.73
C PHE A 67 -0.91 -2.76 -8.60
N SER A 68 -1.38 -3.97 -8.81
CA SER A 68 -2.69 -4.43 -8.40
C SER A 68 -2.60 -4.91 -6.96
N ALA A 69 -3.34 -4.26 -6.08
CA ALA A 69 -3.38 -4.59 -4.66
C ALA A 69 -4.63 -5.39 -4.29
N VAL A 70 -4.45 -6.37 -3.42
CA VAL A 70 -5.53 -7.13 -2.78
C VAL A 70 -5.46 -6.88 -1.29
N PHE A 71 -6.61 -6.57 -0.70
CA PHE A 71 -6.73 -6.28 0.73
C PHE A 71 -7.66 -7.30 1.39
N SER A 72 -7.34 -7.62 2.64
CA SER A 72 -8.21 -8.37 3.55
C SER A 72 -8.48 -7.56 4.80
N LEU A 73 -9.52 -7.91 5.55
CA LEU A 73 -9.80 -7.30 6.85
C LEU A 73 -9.17 -8.14 7.96
N ARG A 74 -8.60 -7.46 8.96
CA ARG A 74 -8.13 -8.08 10.21
C ARG A 74 -8.39 -7.15 11.39
N VAL A 75 -8.36 -7.71 12.60
CA VAL A 75 -8.28 -6.90 13.81
C VAL A 75 -6.82 -6.56 14.06
N ALA A 76 -6.50 -5.28 14.32
CA ALA A 76 -5.12 -4.90 14.61
C ALA A 76 -4.74 -5.29 16.05
N ASP A 77 -3.59 -5.95 16.20
CA ASP A 77 -3.12 -6.46 17.49
C ASP A 77 -2.38 -5.40 18.35
N PHE A 78 -1.93 -4.31 17.72
CA PHE A 78 -1.07 -3.29 18.31
C PHE A 78 -1.24 -1.93 17.62
N GLY A 79 -0.62 -0.90 18.19
CA GLY A 79 -0.67 0.48 17.67
C GLY A 79 -1.93 1.23 18.10
N ASP A 80 -2.14 2.41 17.50
CA ASP A 80 -3.26 3.29 17.82
C ASP A 80 -4.61 2.70 17.39
N SER A 81 -4.61 1.74 16.45
CA SER A 81 -5.80 1.05 15.95
C SER A 81 -6.04 -0.30 16.63
N LYS A 82 -5.35 -0.59 17.75
CA LYS A 82 -5.46 -1.88 18.44
C LYS A 82 -6.92 -2.19 18.81
N GLY A 83 -7.41 -3.34 18.36
CA GLY A 83 -8.80 -3.79 18.58
C GLY A 83 -9.77 -3.38 17.46
N ASP A 84 -9.35 -2.51 16.54
CA ASP A 84 -10.19 -2.08 15.41
C ASP A 84 -10.04 -3.03 14.21
N ILE A 85 -11.09 -3.09 13.39
CA ILE A 85 -11.05 -3.76 12.08
C ILE A 85 -10.33 -2.83 11.10
N VAL A 86 -9.20 -3.30 10.57
CA VAL A 86 -8.38 -2.59 9.60
C VAL A 86 -8.19 -3.41 8.33
N SER A 87 -7.95 -2.71 7.21
CA SER A 87 -7.52 -3.35 5.96
C SER A 87 -6.02 -3.63 5.99
N ILE A 88 -5.63 -4.85 5.61
CA ILE A 88 -4.23 -5.26 5.40
C ILE A 88 -4.02 -5.67 3.95
N LEU A 89 -2.88 -5.27 3.38
CA LEU A 89 -2.43 -5.69 2.06
C LEU A 89 -2.00 -7.15 2.10
N THR A 90 -2.71 -8.00 1.36
CA THR A 90 -2.52 -9.46 1.29
C THR A 90 -2.10 -9.96 -0.08
N GLY A 91 -2.16 -9.11 -1.10
CA GLY A 91 -1.61 -9.40 -2.43
C GLY A 91 -1.11 -8.13 -3.08
N PHE A 92 0.02 -8.24 -3.77
CA PHE A 92 0.65 -7.11 -4.44
C PHE A 92 1.37 -7.60 -5.69
N THR A 93 0.78 -7.38 -6.86
CA THR A 93 1.33 -7.85 -8.14
C THR A 93 1.52 -6.69 -9.09
N PRO A 94 2.56 -6.69 -9.96
CA PRO A 94 2.74 -5.64 -10.95
C PRO A 94 1.49 -5.48 -11.82
N ALA A 95 0.97 -4.26 -11.93
CA ALA A 95 -0.12 -3.95 -12.83
C ALA A 95 0.44 -3.42 -14.15
N GLN A 96 -0.08 -3.91 -15.27
CA GLN A 96 0.14 -3.22 -16.54
C GLN A 96 -0.61 -1.89 -16.48
N ALA A 97 0.11 -0.78 -16.64
CA ALA A 97 -0.50 0.52 -16.80
C ALA A 97 -1.45 0.45 -18.00
N ARG A 98 -2.77 0.46 -17.77
CA ARG A 98 -3.72 0.79 -18.82
C ARG A 98 -3.52 2.26 -19.11
N MET A 99 -2.64 2.57 -20.05
CA MET A 99 -2.59 3.91 -20.63
C MET A 99 -4.00 4.24 -21.12
N PRO A 100 -4.60 5.37 -20.73
CA PRO A 100 -5.85 5.81 -21.32
C PRO A 100 -5.64 5.87 -22.84
N ALA A 101 -6.48 5.18 -23.61
CA ALA A 101 -6.46 5.36 -25.04
C ALA A 101 -6.68 6.87 -25.31
N PRO A 102 -5.87 7.51 -26.18
CA PRO A 102 -6.08 8.91 -26.50
C PRO A 102 -7.51 9.08 -27.00
N PRO A 103 -8.22 10.15 -26.60
CA PRO A 103 -9.59 10.37 -27.03
C PRO A 103 -9.61 10.33 -28.55
N LYS A 104 -10.48 9.47 -29.11
CA LYS A 104 -10.69 9.36 -30.55
C LYS A 104 -11.10 10.74 -31.03
N ALA A 105 -10.24 11.40 -31.80
CA ALA A 105 -10.58 12.66 -32.44
C ALA A 105 -11.87 12.46 -33.25
N ALA A 106 -12.85 13.33 -33.01
CA ALA A 106 -14.15 13.33 -33.67
C ALA A 106 -14.01 13.76 -35.14
#